data_AF-A0A753B7C3-F1
#
_entry.id   AF-A0A753B7C3-F1
#
_cell.length_a   1.000
_cell.length_b   1.000
_cell.length_c   1.000
_cell.angle_alpha   90.00
_cell.angle_beta   90.00
_cell.angle_gamma   90.00
#
_symmetry.space_group_name_H-M   'P 1'
#
loop_
_entity.id
_entity.type
_entity.pdbx_description
1 polymer ?
#
loop_
_entity_poly.entity_id
_entity_poly.type
_entity_poly.pdbx_seq_one_letter_code
_entity_poly.pdbx_strand_id
1 'polypeptide(L)'
;EYLGEQPVGTAFITETGDGEHPWLVHAPTMRVPLIIDGTDAVYNATRAALLAIFQHNKSVAEYKKIKSVVFPAMGAGCGQVPPDSVARQMRLAWDGFINCATEINWQYASDRQNAV
;
A
#
# COMPACT_ATOMS: atom_id res chain seq x y z
N GLU A 1 -10.05 -7.30 -13.66
CA GLU A 1 -10.24 -6.76 -12.30
C GLU A 1 -10.87 -5.37 -12.31
N TYR A 2 -10.26 -4.37 -12.99
CA TYR A 2 -10.67 -2.97 -12.84
C TYR A 2 -11.39 -2.31 -14.04
N LEU A 3 -11.70 -3.07 -15.10
CA LEU A 3 -12.45 -2.59 -16.29
C LEU A 3 -11.97 -1.24 -16.88
N GLY A 4 -10.67 -0.93 -16.77
CA GLY A 4 -10.03 0.25 -17.36
C GLY A 4 -9.50 1.30 -16.37
N GLU A 5 -9.97 1.34 -15.12
CA GLU A 5 -9.52 2.33 -14.13
C GLU A 5 -9.30 1.69 -12.76
N GLN A 6 -8.07 1.77 -12.25
CA GLN A 6 -7.73 1.29 -10.91
C GLN A 6 -7.89 2.41 -9.86
N PRO A 7 -8.75 2.24 -8.84
CA PRO A 7 -8.90 3.23 -7.77
C PRO A 7 -7.71 3.27 -6.80
N VAL A 8 -7.47 4.44 -6.19
CA VAL A 8 -6.56 4.57 -5.04
C VAL A 8 -7.06 3.72 -3.87
N GLY A 9 -6.15 3.05 -3.17
CA GLY A 9 -6.49 2.09 -2.10
C GLY A 9 -6.72 0.66 -2.58
N THR A 10 -6.46 0.38 -3.87
CA THR A 10 -6.39 -0.97 -4.43
C THR A 10 -4.97 -1.27 -4.91
N ALA A 11 -4.65 -2.55 -5.12
CA ALA A 11 -3.37 -2.97 -5.67
C ALA A 11 -3.50 -4.31 -6.39
N PHE A 12 -2.72 -4.51 -7.44
CA PHE A 12 -2.56 -5.81 -8.10
C PHE A 12 -1.09 -6.16 -8.29
N ILE A 13 -0.82 -7.45 -8.53
CA ILE A 13 0.53 -7.97 -8.73
C ILE A 13 0.62 -8.54 -10.14
N THR A 14 1.73 -8.25 -10.82
CA THR A 14 2.07 -8.85 -12.12
C THR A 14 3.49 -9.38 -12.11
N GLU A 15 3.74 -10.42 -12.91
CA GLU A 15 5.09 -10.87 -13.21
C GLU A 15 5.81 -9.82 -14.06
N THR A 16 7.10 -9.61 -13.82
CA THR A 16 7.96 -8.68 -14.56
C THR A 16 8.76 -9.38 -15.67
N GLY A 17 8.93 -10.69 -15.55
CA GLY A 17 9.87 -11.48 -16.36
C GLY A 17 11.34 -11.36 -15.93
N ASP A 18 11.63 -10.60 -14.86
CA ASP A 18 12.98 -10.42 -14.33
C ASP A 18 13.29 -11.46 -13.23
N GLY A 19 14.49 -12.04 -13.25
CA GLY A 19 14.88 -13.09 -12.31
C GLY A 19 15.17 -12.57 -10.89
N GLU A 20 15.65 -11.34 -10.74
CA GLU A 20 15.97 -10.70 -9.45
C GLU A 20 14.75 -9.99 -8.87
N HIS A 21 13.88 -9.46 -9.73
CA HIS A 21 12.68 -8.73 -9.35
C HIS A 21 11.43 -9.29 -10.04
N PRO A 22 11.01 -10.54 -9.75
CA PRO A 22 9.99 -11.25 -10.52
C PRO A 22 8.58 -10.67 -10.43
N TRP A 23 8.31 -9.81 -9.44
CA TRP A 23 6.99 -9.28 -9.15
C TRP A 23 7.00 -7.76 -9.11
N LEU A 24 6.00 -7.14 -9.75
CA LEU A 24 5.66 -5.74 -9.60
C LEU A 24 4.31 -5.64 -8.88
N VAL A 25 4.26 -4.87 -7.80
CA VAL A 25 3.02 -4.54 -7.09
C VAL A 25 2.61 -3.12 -7.50
N HIS A 26 1.54 -3.01 -8.28
CA HIS A 26 1.04 -1.71 -8.73
C HIS A 26 -0.04 -1.20 -7.76
N ALA A 27 0.31 -0.15 -7.00
CA ALA A 27 -0.55 0.47 -5.99
C ALA A 27 -0.57 2.00 -6.17
N PRO A 28 -1.62 2.58 -6.80
CA PRO A 28 -1.66 4.00 -7.12
C PRO A 28 -1.87 4.87 -5.86
N THR A 29 -1.08 5.94 -5.75
CA THR A 29 -1.27 7.00 -4.74
C THR A 29 -2.17 8.13 -5.22
N MET A 30 -2.45 8.20 -6.53
CA MET A 30 -3.25 9.25 -7.16
C MET A 30 -3.79 8.76 -8.49
N ARG A 31 -4.96 9.26 -8.89
CA ARG A 31 -5.58 8.97 -10.20
C ARG A 31 -4.91 9.75 -11.34
N VAL A 32 -4.57 11.00 -11.07
CA VAL A 32 -3.83 11.89 -11.97
C VAL A 32 -2.72 12.56 -11.16
N PRO A 33 -1.65 13.07 -11.80
CA PRO A 33 -0.64 13.87 -11.10
C PRO A 33 -1.29 15.02 -10.31
N LEU A 34 -1.23 14.97 -8.97
CA LEU A 34 -1.84 15.97 -8.07
C LEU A 34 -1.15 16.00 -6.69
N ILE A 35 -1.21 17.14 -6.00
CA ILE A 35 -0.71 17.30 -4.63
C ILE A 35 -1.66 16.56 -3.68
N ILE A 36 -1.14 15.58 -2.96
CA ILE A 36 -1.87 14.72 -2.02
C ILE A 36 -1.43 14.92 -0.56
N ASP A 37 -0.64 15.97 -0.28
CA ASP A 37 -0.32 16.36 1.09
C ASP A 37 -1.60 16.64 1.91
N GLY A 38 -1.59 16.25 3.18
CA GLY A 38 -2.76 16.29 4.06
C GLY A 38 -3.81 15.19 3.81
N THR A 39 -3.55 14.23 2.92
CA THR A 39 -4.43 13.07 2.69
C THR A 39 -3.84 11.76 3.23
N ASP A 40 -4.65 10.71 3.30
CA ASP A 40 -4.26 9.35 3.67
C ASP A 40 -3.91 8.46 2.46
N ALA A 41 -3.70 9.05 1.28
CA ALA A 41 -3.44 8.31 0.05
C ALA A 41 -2.17 7.45 0.12
N VAL A 42 -1.15 7.92 0.83
CA VAL A 42 0.10 7.18 1.06
C VAL A 42 -0.15 5.93 1.91
N TYR A 43 -0.90 6.09 3.01
CA TYR A 43 -1.33 4.97 3.85
C TYR A 43 -2.16 3.96 3.04
N ASN A 44 -3.16 4.43 2.29
CA ASN A 44 -4.07 3.58 1.53
C ASN A 44 -3.34 2.77 0.43
N ALA A 45 -2.45 3.41 -0.33
CA ALA A 45 -1.66 2.71 -1.35
C ALA A 45 -0.69 1.68 -0.73
N THR A 46 -0.03 2.04 0.36
CA THR A 46 0.88 1.13 1.08
C THR A 46 0.14 -0.08 1.63
N ARG A 47 -1.00 0.15 2.29
CA ARG A 47 -1.83 -0.92 2.84
C ARG A 47 -2.40 -1.83 1.76
N ALA A 48 -2.83 -1.26 0.63
CA ALA A 48 -3.31 -2.04 -0.51
C ALA A 48 -2.23 -2.97 -1.07
N ALA A 49 -0.99 -2.47 -1.23
CA ALA A 49 0.13 -3.28 -1.68
C ALA A 49 0.43 -4.45 -0.72
N LEU A 50 0.45 -4.20 0.59
CA LEU A 50 0.65 -5.24 1.60
C LEU A 50 -0.45 -6.32 1.56
N LEU A 51 -1.71 -5.91 1.40
CA LEU A 51 -2.82 -6.85 1.27
C LEU A 51 -2.74 -7.66 -0.03
N ALA A 52 -2.38 -7.05 -1.15
CA ALA A 52 -2.19 -7.77 -2.41
C ALA A 52 -1.09 -8.83 -2.28
N ILE A 53 0.03 -8.49 -1.64
CA ILE A 53 1.13 -9.43 -1.36
C ILE A 53 0.66 -10.58 -0.47
N PHE A 54 -0.10 -10.28 0.59
CA PHE A 54 -0.65 -11.31 1.47
C PHE A 54 -1.57 -12.28 0.73
N GLN A 55 -2.49 -11.76 -0.10
CA GLN A 55 -3.41 -12.61 -0.85
C GLN A 55 -2.70 -13.44 -1.92
N HIS A 56 -1.72 -12.86 -2.62
CA HIS A 56 -0.86 -13.59 -3.55
C HIS A 56 -0.14 -14.74 -2.85
N ASN A 57 0.49 -14.46 -1.71
CA ASN A 57 1.21 -15.49 -0.95
C ASN A 57 0.31 -16.60 -0.42
N LYS A 58 -1.00 -16.37 -0.24
CA LYS A 58 -1.97 -17.40 0.14
C LYS A 58 -2.38 -18.30 -1.03
N SER A 59 -2.32 -17.82 -2.27
CA SER A 59 -2.82 -18.53 -3.44
C SER A 59 -1.74 -19.26 -4.24
N VAL A 60 -0.47 -18.92 -4.04
CA VAL A 60 0.67 -19.49 -4.80
C VAL A 60 1.48 -20.54 -4.03
N ALA A 61 2.21 -21.36 -4.77
CA ALA A 61 3.17 -22.30 -4.20
C ALA A 61 4.34 -21.58 -3.49
N GLU A 62 4.98 -22.25 -2.52
CA GLU A 62 6.02 -21.68 -1.65
C GLU A 62 7.15 -20.96 -2.41
N TYR A 63 7.61 -21.53 -3.53
CA TYR A 63 8.70 -20.96 -4.33
C TYR A 63 8.31 -19.68 -5.08
N LYS A 64 7.02 -19.36 -5.20
CA LYS A 64 6.49 -18.13 -5.83
C LYS A 64 6.11 -17.05 -4.81
N LYS A 65 6.22 -17.33 -3.51
CA LYS A 65 5.86 -16.37 -2.48
C LYS A 65 6.84 -15.19 -2.46
N ILE A 66 6.29 -13.99 -2.32
CA ILE A 66 7.04 -12.75 -2.13
C ILE A 66 7.48 -12.69 -0.68
N LYS A 67 8.78 -12.79 -0.43
CA LYS A 67 9.39 -12.76 0.92
C LYS A 67 9.96 -11.40 1.30
N SER A 68 10.30 -10.59 0.31
CA SER A 68 10.83 -9.25 0.46
C SER A 68 10.24 -8.35 -0.61
N VAL A 69 9.99 -7.10 -0.25
CA VAL A 69 9.46 -6.08 -1.15
C VAL A 69 10.16 -4.76 -0.84
N VAL A 70 10.48 -4.01 -1.89
CA VAL A 70 10.99 -2.65 -1.78
C VAL A 70 9.84 -1.70 -2.06
N PHE A 71 9.59 -0.77 -1.15
CA PHE A 71 8.64 0.32 -1.38
C PHE A 71 9.40 1.60 -1.75
N PRO A 72 8.93 2.36 -2.76
CA PRO A 72 9.39 3.72 -2.95
C PRO A 72 8.86 4.64 -1.84
N ALA A 73 9.35 5.88 -1.78
CA ALA A 73 8.76 6.93 -0.95
C ALA A 73 7.37 7.32 -1.51
N MET A 74 6.36 6.54 -1.12
CA MET A 74 5.00 6.62 -1.63
C MET A 74 4.45 8.05 -1.46
N GLY A 75 4.10 8.71 -2.57
CA GLY A 75 3.50 10.05 -2.57
C GLY A 75 4.45 11.25 -2.38
N ALA A 76 5.75 11.04 -2.10
CA ALA A 76 6.68 12.14 -1.79
C ALA A 76 6.95 13.09 -2.98
N GLY A 77 7.10 12.55 -4.19
CA GLY A 77 7.49 13.30 -5.39
C GLY A 77 6.38 14.20 -5.94
N CYS A 78 5.67 13.73 -6.97
CA CYS A 78 4.56 14.51 -7.57
C CYS A 78 3.46 14.85 -6.55
N GLY A 79 3.28 14.01 -5.53
CA GLY A 79 2.28 14.21 -4.49
C GLY A 79 2.65 15.25 -3.44
N GLN A 80 3.91 15.69 -3.40
CA GLN A 80 4.45 16.65 -2.44
C GLN A 80 4.21 16.31 -0.95
N VAL A 81 4.02 15.03 -0.62
CA VAL A 81 3.88 14.62 0.79
C VAL A 81 5.24 14.75 1.48
N PRO A 82 5.34 15.48 2.61
CA PRO A 82 6.60 15.63 3.33
C PRO A 82 7.19 14.26 3.75
N PRO A 83 8.52 14.07 3.71
CA PRO A 83 9.16 12.79 4.03
C PRO A 83 8.73 12.18 5.38
N ASP A 84 8.58 13.01 6.41
CA ASP A 84 8.12 12.53 7.73
C ASP A 84 6.68 12.02 7.69
N SER A 85 5.80 12.67 6.92
CA SER A 85 4.42 12.23 6.72
C SER A 85 4.38 10.92 5.93
N VAL A 86 5.19 10.80 4.86
CA VAL A 86 5.33 9.54 4.11
C VAL A 86 5.75 8.39 5.03
N ALA A 87 6.82 8.60 5.83
CA ALA A 87 7.31 7.59 6.76
C ALA A 87 6.26 7.21 7.82
N ARG A 88 5.57 8.19 8.41
CA ARG A 88 4.49 7.93 9.39
C ARG A 88 3.35 7.11 8.78
N GLN A 89 2.85 7.51 7.61
CA GLN A 89 1.75 6.82 6.94
C GLN A 89 2.12 5.39 6.50
N MET A 90 3.31 5.21 5.92
CA MET A 90 3.79 3.88 5.52
C MET A 90 3.99 2.96 6.74
N ARG A 91 4.55 3.50 7.83
CA ARG A 91 4.69 2.76 9.09
C ARG A 91 3.33 2.39 9.67
N LEU A 92 2.36 3.31 9.71
CA LEU A 92 1.02 3.04 10.20
C LEU A 92 0.34 1.90 9.42
N ALA A 93 0.52 1.87 8.10
CA ALA A 93 0.02 0.78 7.25
C ALA A 93 0.69 -0.56 7.58
N TRP A 94 2.01 -0.56 7.80
CA TRP A 94 2.76 -1.75 8.20
C TRP A 94 2.34 -2.26 9.57
N ASP A 95 2.31 -1.38 10.58
CA ASP A 95 1.97 -1.72 11.97
C ASP A 95 0.56 -2.31 12.05
N GLY A 96 -0.42 -1.75 11.33
CA GLY A 96 -1.78 -2.29 11.26
C GLY A 96 -1.92 -3.57 10.43
N PHE A 97 -0.96 -3.86 9.54
CA PHE A 97 -0.92 -5.10 8.77
C PHE A 97 -0.34 -6.27 9.60
N ILE A 98 0.71 -6.02 10.39
CA ILE A 98 1.29 -7.05 11.25
C ILE A 98 0.53 -7.22 12.57
N ASN A 99 -0.08 -6.14 13.09
CA ASN A 99 -0.91 -6.15 14.29
C ASN A 99 -2.38 -5.97 13.89
N CYS A 100 -2.96 -6.98 13.23
CA CYS A 100 -4.36 -6.94 12.80
C CYS A 100 -5.31 -6.69 13.98
N ALA A 101 -6.10 -5.62 13.90
CA ALA A 101 -7.16 -5.35 14.85
C ALA A 101 -8.16 -6.52 14.87
N THR A 102 -8.48 -7.00 16.07
CA THR A 102 -9.47 -8.07 16.28
C THR A 102 -10.90 -7.53 16.19
N GLU A 103 -11.09 -6.23 16.45
CA GLU A 103 -12.36 -5.53 16.38
C GLU A 103 -12.18 -4.13 15.80
N ILE A 104 -13.14 -3.67 15.00
CA ILE A 104 -13.16 -2.32 14.42
C ILE A 104 -14.40 -1.61 14.97
N ASN A 105 -14.19 -0.66 15.86
CA ASN A 105 -15.23 0.23 16.39
C ASN A 105 -14.96 1.69 15.98
N TRP A 106 -15.88 2.59 16.32
CA TRP A 106 -15.76 4.01 15.96
C TRP A 106 -14.53 4.69 16.56
N GLN A 107 -14.13 4.30 17.78
CA GLN A 107 -12.94 4.83 18.42
C GLN A 107 -11.68 4.45 17.63
N TYR A 108 -11.54 3.16 17.29
CA TYR A 108 -10.44 2.67 16.46
C TYR A 108 -10.38 3.39 15.11
N ALA A 109 -11.53 3.56 14.45
CA ALA A 109 -11.59 4.26 13.16
C ALA A 109 -11.17 5.74 13.29
N SER A 110 -11.58 6.42 14.37
CA SER A 110 -11.18 7.80 14.67
C SER A 110 -9.69 7.92 15.00
N ASP A 111 -9.16 7.02 15.82
CA ASP A 111 -7.74 6.97 16.18
C ASP A 111 -6.87 6.73 14.95
N ARG A 112 -7.29 5.82 14.06
CA ARG A 112 -6.66 5.64 12.75
C ARG A 112 -6.68 6.95 11.97
N GLN A 113 -7.85 7.59 11.87
CA GLN A 113 -8.02 8.84 11.11
C GLN A 113 -7.03 9.92 11.54
N ASN A 114 -6.83 10.07 12.86
CA ASN A 114 -5.97 11.09 13.45
C ASN A 114 -4.47 10.74 13.39
N ALA A 115 -4.10 9.50 13.05
CA ALA A 115 -2.71 9.05 13.00
C ALA A 115 -2.01 9.34 11.65
N VAL A 116 -2.72 9.94 10.69
CA VAL A 116 -2.19 10.34 9.38
C VAL A 116 -1.75 11.79 9.36
#